data_AF-A0AAD4E154-F1
#
_entry.id   AF-A0AAD4E154-F1
#
_cell.length_a   1.000
_cell.length_b   1.000
_cell.length_c   1.000
_cell.angle_alpha   90.00
_cell.angle_beta   90.00
_cell.angle_gamma   90.00
#
_symmetry.space_group_name_H-M   'P 1'
#
loop_
_entity.id
_entity.type
_entity.pdbx_description
1 polymer ?
#
loop_
_entity_poly.entity_id
_entity_poly.type
_entity_poly.pdbx_seq_one_letter_code
_entity_poly.pdbx_strand_id
1 'polypeptide(L)'
;MTWSALEDILYRAIQAQGNQSAFVHPDNLVPLKLAILRHLPVLVFNAEKEFEQKDAAITLTYFDNEDLELHLGRLEKTEGAEAIRLRWYGDTDVKTASIFVERQTHREDWTGEKSVKARFLIKENLVNTFLRGEYTMDAELQALVEKGKKTRAEVDSMIQLASEVHSKALVHVLGGTDLRGNDTTEEHRIRALEAATARLRNEELERSCGTSGPQKQSG
;
A
#
# COMPACT_ATOMS: atom_id res chain seq x y z
N MET A 1 -30.47 8.19 -4.17
CA MET A 1 -29.68 8.41 -5.41
C MET A 1 -30.55 7.96 -6.57
N THR A 2 -30.83 8.81 -7.57
CA THR A 2 -31.66 8.42 -8.72
C THR A 2 -30.90 7.44 -9.62
N TRP A 3 -31.63 6.59 -10.34
CA TRP A 3 -31.05 5.62 -11.30
C TRP A 3 -30.07 6.28 -12.29
N SER A 4 -30.36 7.52 -12.71
CA SER A 4 -29.50 8.31 -13.58
C SER A 4 -28.12 8.63 -12.99
N ALA A 5 -28.01 8.82 -11.67
CA ALA A 5 -26.74 9.14 -11.03
C ALA A 5 -25.81 7.91 -10.94
N LEU A 6 -26.38 6.71 -10.81
CA LEU A 6 -25.62 5.45 -10.82
C LEU A 6 -25.14 5.10 -12.23
N GLU A 7 -25.97 5.33 -13.26
CA GLU A 7 -25.55 5.18 -14.65
C GLU A 7 -24.45 6.17 -15.04
N ASP A 8 -24.54 7.43 -14.59
CA ASP A 8 -23.50 8.43 -14.88
C ASP A 8 -22.16 8.08 -14.20
N ILE A 9 -22.18 7.55 -12.97
CA ILE A 9 -20.97 7.04 -12.30
C ILE A 9 -20.38 5.86 -13.07
N LEU A 10 -21.21 4.91 -13.52
CA LEU A 10 -20.75 3.73 -14.26
C LEU A 10 -20.18 4.13 -15.63
N TYR A 11 -20.83 5.07 -16.32
CA TYR A 11 -20.38 5.57 -17.62
C TYR A 11 -19.06 6.34 -17.49
N ARG A 12 -18.93 7.20 -16.47
CA ARG A 12 -17.67 7.89 -16.16
C ARG A 12 -16.56 6.90 -15.80
N ALA A 13 -16.85 5.86 -15.03
CA ALA A 13 -15.87 4.83 -14.68
C ALA A 13 -15.39 4.04 -15.92
N ILE A 14 -16.28 3.75 -16.87
CA ILE A 14 -15.93 3.07 -18.12
C ILE A 14 -15.09 3.98 -19.04
N GLN A 15 -15.40 5.28 -19.07
CA GLN A 15 -14.72 6.26 -19.92
C GLN A 15 -13.44 6.85 -19.29
N ALA A 16 -13.23 6.67 -17.98
CA ALA A 16 -12.06 7.18 -17.29
C ALA A 16 -10.79 6.47 -17.76
N GLN A 17 -9.83 7.24 -18.27
CA GLN A 17 -8.45 6.77 -18.47
C GLN A 17 -7.69 6.85 -17.15
N GLY A 18 -7.87 5.84 -16.28
CA GLY A 18 -7.10 5.71 -15.03
C GLY A 18 -7.93 5.24 -13.84
N ASN A 19 -7.28 5.15 -12.68
CA ASN A 19 -7.93 4.75 -11.45
C ASN A 19 -8.69 5.91 -10.82
N GLN A 20 -9.96 5.70 -10.47
CA GLN A 20 -10.78 6.65 -9.72
C GLN A 20 -11.34 5.99 -8.46
N SER A 21 -11.51 6.77 -7.40
CA SER A 21 -12.15 6.35 -6.15
C SER A 21 -13.35 7.25 -5.87
N ALA A 22 -14.49 6.65 -5.53
CA ALA A 22 -15.74 7.37 -5.27
C ALA A 22 -16.37 6.90 -3.96
N PHE A 23 -16.97 7.84 -3.23
CA PHE A 23 -17.75 7.53 -2.04
C PHE A 23 -19.14 7.06 -2.41
N VAL A 24 -19.62 6.00 -1.73
CA VAL A 24 -20.95 5.43 -1.94
C VAL A 24 -21.66 5.36 -0.60
N HIS A 25 -22.85 5.96 -0.50
CA HIS A 25 -23.67 5.87 0.70
C HIS A 25 -24.09 4.41 0.96
N PRO A 26 -24.11 3.91 2.21
CA PRO A 26 -24.44 2.52 2.54
C PRO A 26 -25.73 1.99 1.89
N ASP A 27 -26.78 2.81 1.87
CA ASP A 27 -28.08 2.46 1.25
C ASP A 27 -27.99 2.11 -0.25
N ASN A 28 -26.97 2.60 -0.95
CA ASN A 28 -26.79 2.36 -2.38
C ASN A 28 -25.86 1.19 -2.68
N LEU A 29 -25.32 0.48 -1.67
CA LEU A 29 -24.36 -0.62 -1.90
C LEU A 29 -24.96 -1.79 -2.68
N VAL A 30 -26.17 -2.23 -2.35
CA VAL A 30 -26.83 -3.36 -3.04
C VAL A 30 -27.24 -2.97 -4.47
N PRO A 31 -27.95 -1.84 -4.71
CA PRO A 31 -28.24 -1.39 -6.07
C PRO A 31 -27.00 -1.25 -6.95
N LEU A 32 -25.91 -0.68 -6.41
CA LEU A 32 -24.66 -0.52 -7.15
C LEU A 32 -24.02 -1.87 -7.51
N LYS A 33 -23.93 -2.81 -6.54
CA LYS A 33 -23.41 -4.15 -6.80
C LYS A 33 -24.21 -4.84 -7.90
N LEU A 34 -25.54 -4.80 -7.85
CA LEU A 34 -26.40 -5.40 -8.87
C LEU A 34 -26.26 -4.74 -10.23
N ALA A 35 -26.07 -3.42 -10.29
CA ALA A 35 -25.81 -2.70 -11.54
C ALA A 35 -24.48 -3.13 -12.18
N ILE A 36 -23.41 -3.24 -11.39
CA ILE A 36 -22.09 -3.69 -11.87
C ILE A 36 -22.15 -5.14 -12.37
N LEU A 37 -22.82 -6.04 -11.62
CA LEU A 37 -22.91 -7.47 -11.94
C LEU A 37 -23.58 -7.78 -13.29
N ARG A 38 -24.37 -6.84 -13.84
CA ARG A 38 -24.95 -6.97 -15.18
C ARG A 38 -23.91 -6.88 -16.30
N HIS A 39 -22.77 -6.26 -16.02
CA HIS A 39 -21.74 -5.97 -17.02
C HIS A 39 -20.42 -6.65 -16.70
N LEU A 40 -20.08 -6.82 -15.42
CA LEU A 40 -18.81 -7.36 -14.95
C LEU A 40 -19.05 -8.49 -13.94
N PRO A 41 -18.59 -9.73 -14.22
CA PRO A 41 -18.74 -10.84 -13.30
C PRO A 41 -17.85 -10.67 -12.07
N VAL A 42 -18.23 -11.32 -10.96
CA VAL A 42 -17.38 -11.43 -9.77
C VAL A 42 -16.17 -12.30 -10.10
N LEU A 43 -14.97 -11.79 -9.81
CA LEU A 43 -13.75 -12.59 -9.88
C LEU A 43 -13.66 -13.52 -8.67
N VAL A 44 -13.60 -14.82 -8.90
CA VAL A 44 -13.37 -15.85 -7.88
C VAL A 44 -11.96 -16.41 -8.06
N PHE A 45 -11.10 -16.26 -7.05
CA PHE A 45 -9.69 -16.67 -7.14
C PHE A 45 -9.49 -18.19 -7.08
N ASN A 46 -10.27 -18.87 -6.25
CA ASN A 46 -10.25 -20.33 -6.13
C ASN A 46 -11.64 -20.89 -6.44
N ALA A 47 -11.84 -21.34 -7.67
CA ALA A 47 -13.12 -21.89 -8.12
C ALA A 47 -13.35 -23.35 -7.70
N GLU A 48 -12.33 -24.04 -7.15
CA GLU A 48 -12.40 -25.45 -6.75
C GLU A 48 -13.02 -25.62 -5.35
N LYS A 49 -13.17 -24.53 -4.61
CA LYS A 49 -13.69 -24.50 -3.24
C LYS A 49 -14.98 -23.68 -3.21
N GLU A 50 -15.94 -24.08 -2.38
CA GLU A 50 -17.08 -23.23 -2.06
C GLU A 50 -16.63 -21.92 -1.39
N PHE A 51 -17.33 -20.84 -1.73
CA PHE A 51 -17.02 -19.52 -1.20
C PHE A 51 -17.36 -19.42 0.29
N GLU A 52 -16.38 -19.01 1.08
CA GLU A 52 -16.58 -18.57 2.46
C GLU A 52 -16.42 -17.05 2.55
N GLN A 53 -17.14 -16.40 3.47
CA GLN A 53 -17.05 -14.95 3.65
C GLN A 53 -15.62 -14.47 3.93
N LYS A 54 -14.82 -15.28 4.62
CA LYS A 54 -13.41 -14.99 4.90
C LYS A 54 -12.55 -14.94 3.62
N ASP A 55 -12.93 -15.63 2.55
CA ASP A 55 -12.16 -15.65 1.28
C ASP A 55 -12.13 -14.26 0.61
N ALA A 56 -13.07 -13.37 0.95
CA ALA A 56 -13.09 -11.98 0.51
C ALA A 56 -12.24 -11.03 1.38
N ALA A 57 -11.70 -11.50 2.50
CA ALA A 57 -10.92 -10.67 3.41
C ALA A 57 -9.56 -10.31 2.81
N ILE A 58 -9.20 -9.04 2.94
CA ILE A 58 -7.86 -8.52 2.62
C ILE A 58 -7.38 -7.78 3.86
N THR A 59 -6.32 -8.26 4.48
CA THR A 59 -5.74 -7.59 5.63
C THR A 59 -4.40 -6.99 5.25
N LEU A 60 -4.19 -5.75 5.69
CA LEU A 60 -2.96 -5.01 5.44
C LEU A 60 -2.42 -4.42 6.74
N THR A 61 -1.13 -4.60 6.99
CA THR A 61 -0.41 -3.94 8.09
C THR A 61 0.59 -2.97 7.50
N TYR A 62 0.41 -1.68 7.76
CA TYR A 62 1.34 -0.64 7.32
C TYR A 62 2.45 -0.46 8.35
N PHE A 63 3.64 -0.14 7.84
CA PHE A 63 4.83 0.09 8.62
C PHE A 63 5.22 1.56 8.59
N ASP A 64 5.69 2.06 9.73
CA ASP A 64 6.26 3.39 9.91
C ASP A 64 7.06 3.46 11.21
N ASN A 65 7.79 4.55 11.43
CA ASN A 65 8.44 4.88 12.70
C ASN A 65 7.61 5.79 13.60
N GLU A 66 8.13 6.02 14.80
CA GLU A 66 7.58 6.98 15.75
C GLU A 66 7.48 8.41 15.17
N ASP A 67 8.38 8.77 14.24
CA ASP A 67 8.38 10.06 13.54
C ASP A 67 7.36 10.14 12.38
N LEU A 68 6.70 9.02 12.04
CA LEU A 68 5.71 8.90 10.96
C LEU A 68 6.22 9.34 9.58
N GLU A 69 7.50 9.11 9.29
CA GLU A 69 8.16 9.61 8.07
C GLU A 69 7.52 9.05 6.79
N LEU A 70 7.17 7.77 6.76
CA LEU A 70 6.54 7.16 5.59
C LEU A 70 5.11 7.72 5.40
N HIS A 71 4.36 7.86 6.48
CA HIS A 71 3.03 8.45 6.46
C HIS A 71 3.06 9.89 5.94
N LEU A 72 3.95 10.72 6.47
CA LEU A 72 4.06 12.12 6.10
C LEU A 72 4.47 12.31 4.63
N GLY A 73 5.49 11.59 4.17
CA GLY A 73 5.87 11.64 2.75
C GLY A 73 4.71 11.23 1.83
N ARG A 74 3.90 10.25 2.24
CA ARG A 74 2.71 9.82 1.48
C ARG A 74 1.56 10.82 1.53
N LEU A 75 1.40 11.52 2.65
CA LEU A 75 0.39 12.57 2.83
C LEU A 75 0.74 13.79 1.98
N GLU A 76 1.99 14.23 2.02
CA GLU A 76 2.52 15.38 1.29
C GLU A 76 2.79 15.07 -0.19
N LYS A 77 2.72 13.79 -0.58
CA LYS A 77 3.03 13.28 -1.93
C LYS A 77 4.44 13.67 -2.38
N THR A 78 5.41 13.62 -1.49
CA THR A 78 6.79 13.93 -1.87
C THR A 78 7.30 12.95 -2.92
N GLU A 79 8.07 13.44 -3.89
CA GLU A 79 8.70 12.58 -4.91
C GLU A 79 9.48 11.45 -4.23
N GLY A 80 9.23 10.21 -4.67
CA GLY A 80 9.83 9.01 -4.07
C GLY A 80 9.22 8.56 -2.75
N ALA A 81 8.13 9.16 -2.25
CA ALA A 81 7.48 8.77 -1.01
C ALA A 81 7.01 7.30 -1.03
N GLU A 82 7.40 6.55 -0.02
CA GLU A 82 7.11 5.12 0.06
C GLU A 82 6.03 4.76 1.06
N ALA A 83 5.28 3.71 0.75
CA ALA A 83 4.45 3.00 1.70
C ALA A 83 4.88 1.53 1.71
N ILE A 84 5.28 1.03 2.88
CA ILE A 84 5.63 -0.37 3.09
C ILE A 84 4.51 -1.04 3.88
N ARG A 85 4.08 -2.22 3.42
CA ARG A 85 3.01 -2.96 4.09
C ARG A 85 3.13 -4.46 3.90
N LEU A 86 2.66 -5.21 4.89
CA LEU A 86 2.34 -6.62 4.75
C LEU A 86 0.89 -6.75 4.28
N ARG A 87 0.64 -7.69 3.37
CA ARG A 87 -0.71 -8.01 2.90
C ARG A 87 -0.91 -9.51 2.87
N TRP A 88 -2.05 -9.97 3.35
CA TRP A 88 -2.51 -11.34 3.11
C TRP A 88 -3.99 -11.37 2.76
N TYR A 89 -4.41 -12.49 2.18
CA TYR A 89 -5.77 -12.75 1.73
C TYR A 89 -6.37 -13.87 2.57
N GLY A 90 -7.64 -13.73 2.93
CA GLY A 90 -8.32 -14.73 3.73
C GLY A 90 -7.85 -14.78 5.18
N ASP A 91 -7.98 -15.97 5.74
CA ASP A 91 -7.67 -16.26 7.14
C ASP A 91 -6.20 -16.65 7.34
N THR A 92 -5.68 -16.38 8.54
CA THR A 92 -4.29 -16.68 8.97
C THR A 92 -4.10 -18.08 9.52
N ASP A 93 -5.17 -18.87 9.68
CA ASP A 93 -5.12 -20.23 10.25
C ASP A 93 -4.29 -21.25 9.43
N VAL A 94 -3.79 -20.85 8.27
CA VAL A 94 -2.93 -21.68 7.45
C VAL A 94 -1.48 -21.52 7.92
N LYS A 95 -0.90 -22.56 8.54
CA LYS A 95 0.54 -22.61 8.93
C LYS A 95 1.53 -22.40 7.79
N THR A 96 1.05 -22.34 6.55
CA THR A 96 1.79 -22.02 5.32
C THR A 96 1.27 -20.76 4.62
N ALA A 97 0.56 -19.89 5.35
CA ALA A 97 0.05 -18.63 4.82
C ALA A 97 1.21 -17.84 4.20
N SER A 98 1.03 -17.46 2.95
CA SER A 98 1.99 -16.63 2.25
C SER A 98 1.60 -15.17 2.42
N ILE A 99 2.53 -14.38 2.92
CA ILE A 99 2.38 -12.95 3.14
C ILE A 99 3.06 -12.23 1.98
N PHE A 100 2.37 -11.24 1.42
CA PHE A 100 2.99 -10.31 0.48
C PHE A 100 3.65 -9.18 1.26
N VAL A 101 4.97 -9.04 1.09
CA VAL A 101 5.69 -7.84 1.50
C VAL A 101 5.63 -6.88 0.32
N GLU A 102 4.90 -5.77 0.48
CA GLU A 102 4.65 -4.80 -0.58
C GLU A 102 5.33 -3.45 -0.28
N ARG A 103 5.88 -2.84 -1.32
CA ARG A 103 6.31 -1.44 -1.33
C ARG A 103 5.63 -0.70 -2.47
N GLN A 104 5.13 0.49 -2.17
CA GLN A 104 4.60 1.40 -3.16
C GLN A 104 5.38 2.71 -3.12
N THR A 105 6.00 3.08 -4.23
CA THR A 105 6.80 4.30 -4.37
C THR A 105 6.01 5.32 -5.17
N HIS A 106 5.83 6.51 -4.62
CA HIS A 106 5.23 7.64 -5.33
C HIS A 106 6.21 8.18 -6.36
N ARG A 107 5.67 8.54 -7.51
CA ARG A 107 6.31 9.39 -8.51
C ARG A 107 5.38 10.53 -8.83
N GLU A 108 5.93 11.74 -8.83
CA GLU A 108 5.28 12.98 -9.21
C GLU A 108 5.14 13.06 -10.73
N ASP A 109 4.07 13.72 -11.18
CA ASP A 109 3.72 13.76 -12.60
C ASP A 109 4.81 14.43 -13.46
N TRP A 110 5.55 15.40 -12.90
CA TRP A 110 6.62 16.13 -13.60
C TRP A 110 7.82 15.25 -13.94
N THR A 111 8.01 14.12 -13.25
CA THR A 111 9.08 13.16 -13.55
C THR A 111 8.81 12.37 -14.83
N GLY A 112 7.54 12.30 -15.26
CA GLY A 112 7.11 11.41 -16.34
C GLY A 112 7.11 9.92 -15.97
N GLU A 113 7.51 9.56 -14.75
CA GLU A 113 7.49 8.18 -14.25
C GLU A 113 6.15 7.87 -13.59
N LYS A 114 5.69 6.62 -13.71
CA LYS A 114 4.50 6.15 -12.99
C LYS A 114 4.90 5.67 -11.60
N SER A 115 4.06 5.94 -10.62
CA SER A 115 4.19 5.36 -9.27
C SER A 115 4.26 3.83 -9.38
N VAL A 116 5.25 3.23 -8.71
CA VAL A 116 5.56 1.80 -8.84
C VAL A 116 5.07 1.04 -7.62
N LYS A 117 4.46 -0.12 -7.84
CA LYS A 117 4.14 -1.09 -6.79
C LYS A 117 4.94 -2.37 -7.02
N ALA A 118 5.78 -2.71 -6.06
CA ALA A 118 6.60 -3.92 -6.09
C ALA A 118 6.31 -4.79 -4.86
N ARG A 119 6.44 -6.11 -4.99
CA ARG A 119 6.17 -7.05 -3.90
C ARG A 119 6.90 -8.38 -4.08
N PHE A 120 7.16 -9.05 -2.98
CA PHE A 120 7.58 -10.45 -2.95
C PHE A 120 6.77 -11.24 -1.91
N LEU A 121 6.83 -12.57 -2.00
CA LEU A 121 6.14 -13.50 -1.10
C LEU A 121 7.12 -14.00 -0.04
N ILE A 122 6.64 -14.10 1.19
CA ILE A 122 7.35 -14.72 2.32
C ILE A 122 6.37 -15.61 3.08
N LYS A 123 6.87 -16.70 3.68
CA LYS A 123 6.05 -17.51 4.59
C LYS A 123 5.83 -16.77 5.90
N GLU A 124 4.64 -16.86 6.47
CA GLU A 124 4.26 -16.18 7.72
C GLU A 124 5.30 -16.39 8.84
N ASN A 125 5.74 -17.64 9.06
CA ASN A 125 6.68 -17.99 10.12
C ASN A 125 8.09 -17.37 9.96
N LEU A 126 8.42 -16.87 8.77
CA LEU A 126 9.68 -16.20 8.45
C LEU A 126 9.58 -14.67 8.48
N VAL A 127 8.36 -14.11 8.59
CA VAL A 127 8.17 -12.65 8.59
C VAL A 127 8.94 -11.99 9.72
N ASN A 128 8.81 -12.49 10.93
CA ASN A 128 9.42 -11.86 12.10
C ASN A 128 10.95 -11.95 12.07
N THR A 129 11.51 -13.08 11.64
CA THR A 129 12.98 -13.23 11.49
C THR A 129 13.52 -12.37 10.35
N PHE A 130 12.77 -12.25 9.25
CA PHE A 130 13.10 -11.33 8.15
C PHE A 130 13.11 -9.88 8.60
N LEU A 131 12.08 -9.43 9.33
CA LEU A 131 12.00 -8.06 9.83
C LEU A 131 13.16 -7.75 10.79
N ARG A 132 13.55 -8.69 11.65
CA ARG A 132 14.69 -8.55 12.58
C ARG A 132 16.07 -8.68 11.92
N GLY A 133 16.14 -9.09 10.65
CA GLY A 133 17.42 -9.27 9.93
C GLY A 133 18.14 -10.58 10.23
N GLU A 134 17.46 -11.51 10.90
CA GLU A 134 17.96 -12.87 11.17
C GLU A 134 17.80 -13.79 9.94
N TYR A 135 17.06 -13.35 8.93
CA TYR A 135 16.75 -14.12 7.73
C TYR A 135 16.76 -13.23 6.47
N THR A 136 17.31 -13.73 5.37
CA THR A 136 17.31 -13.05 4.06
C THR A 136 16.59 -13.88 3.00
N MET A 137 16.02 -13.21 2.01
CA MET A 137 15.20 -13.83 0.96
C MET A 137 16.02 -14.40 -0.20
N ASP A 138 17.33 -14.18 -0.24
CA ASP A 138 18.22 -14.48 -1.36
C ASP A 138 18.07 -15.93 -1.83
N ALA A 139 18.19 -16.90 -0.91
CA ALA A 139 18.11 -18.32 -1.24
C ALA A 139 16.72 -18.74 -1.74
N GLU A 140 15.64 -18.24 -1.12
CA GLU A 140 14.27 -18.58 -1.54
C GLU A 140 13.93 -17.99 -2.91
N LEU A 141 14.38 -16.76 -3.18
CA LEU A 141 14.17 -16.10 -4.46
C LEU A 141 15.05 -16.70 -5.56
N GLN A 142 16.30 -17.06 -5.24
CA GLN A 142 17.22 -17.75 -6.15
C GLN A 142 16.65 -19.09 -6.63
N ALA A 143 16.04 -19.85 -5.71
CA ALA A 143 15.40 -21.12 -6.02
C ALA A 143 14.24 -20.98 -7.04
N LEU A 144 13.69 -19.77 -7.25
CA LEU A 144 12.68 -19.54 -8.30
C LEU A 144 13.29 -19.57 -9.71
N VAL A 145 14.55 -19.15 -9.85
CA VAL A 145 15.30 -19.25 -11.12
C VAL A 145 15.60 -20.72 -11.41
N GLU A 146 16.09 -21.45 -10.41
CA GLU A 146 16.43 -22.88 -10.52
C GLU A 146 15.21 -23.72 -10.91
N LYS A 147 14.03 -23.35 -10.40
CA LYS A 147 12.74 -23.98 -10.74
C LYS A 147 12.13 -23.49 -12.04
N GLY A 148 12.79 -22.57 -12.76
CA GLY A 148 12.31 -22.00 -14.02
C GLY A 148 11.03 -21.16 -13.91
N LYS A 149 10.69 -20.68 -12.71
CA LYS A 149 9.45 -19.90 -12.48
C LYS A 149 9.60 -18.42 -12.81
N LYS A 150 10.83 -17.90 -12.77
CA LYS A 150 11.18 -16.49 -13.02
C LYS A 150 12.52 -16.38 -13.72
N THR A 151 12.72 -15.29 -14.46
CA THR A 151 14.00 -14.96 -15.07
C THR A 151 15.01 -14.48 -14.03
N ARG A 152 16.30 -14.53 -14.37
CA ARG A 152 17.38 -14.02 -13.50
C ARG A 152 17.19 -12.54 -13.16
N ALA A 153 16.89 -11.71 -14.15
CA ALA A 153 16.69 -10.27 -13.97
C ALA A 153 15.51 -9.93 -13.05
N GLU A 154 14.40 -10.68 -13.14
CA GLU A 154 13.27 -10.51 -12.22
C GLU A 154 13.64 -10.87 -10.78
N VAL A 155 14.38 -11.97 -10.59
CA VAL A 155 14.81 -12.40 -9.25
C VAL A 155 15.81 -11.42 -8.65
N ASP A 156 16.77 -10.92 -9.43
CA ASP A 156 17.73 -9.91 -8.97
C ASP A 156 16.99 -8.64 -8.51
N SER A 157 15.96 -8.22 -9.25
CA SER A 157 15.09 -7.09 -8.85
C SER A 157 14.30 -7.38 -7.57
N MET A 158 13.84 -8.62 -7.36
CA MET A 158 13.14 -9.03 -6.14
C MET A 158 14.08 -9.09 -4.92
N ILE A 159 15.33 -9.54 -5.11
CA ILE A 159 16.36 -9.56 -4.05
C ILE A 159 16.72 -8.13 -3.65
N GLN A 160 16.90 -7.24 -4.63
CA GLN A 160 17.10 -5.82 -4.37
C GLN A 160 15.94 -5.23 -3.57
N LEU A 161 14.70 -5.48 -4.00
CA LEU A 161 13.50 -5.04 -3.27
C LEU A 161 13.48 -5.58 -1.83
N ALA A 162 13.78 -6.87 -1.62
CA ALA A 162 13.79 -7.47 -0.30
C ALA A 162 14.82 -6.81 0.62
N SER A 163 16.01 -6.51 0.09
CA SER A 163 17.09 -5.83 0.83
C SER A 163 16.74 -4.38 1.18
N GLU A 164 16.13 -3.65 0.25
CA GLU A 164 15.68 -2.26 0.46
C GLU A 164 14.55 -2.20 1.49
N VAL A 165 13.57 -3.09 1.39
CA VAL A 165 12.47 -3.18 2.37
C VAL A 165 13.00 -3.60 3.73
N HIS A 166 13.93 -4.54 3.81
CA HIS A 166 14.55 -4.94 5.08
C HIS A 166 15.25 -3.77 5.76
N SER A 167 16.10 -3.04 5.01
CA SER A 167 16.82 -1.87 5.53
C SER A 167 15.86 -0.80 6.06
N LYS A 168 14.76 -0.56 5.35
CA LYS A 168 13.71 0.38 5.78
C LYS A 168 12.91 -0.13 6.96
N ALA A 169 12.60 -1.42 7.02
CA ALA A 169 11.92 -2.01 8.16
C ALA A 169 12.77 -1.92 9.43
N LEU A 170 14.09 -2.09 9.33
CA LEU A 170 14.98 -1.95 10.47
C LEU A 170 14.97 -0.52 11.03
N VAL A 171 15.12 0.48 10.15
CA VAL A 171 15.14 1.91 10.54
C VAL A 171 13.76 2.37 11.01
N HIS A 172 12.71 2.04 10.26
CA HIS A 172 11.40 2.62 10.52
C HIS A 172 10.56 1.79 11.49
N VAL A 173 10.65 0.46 11.51
CA VAL A 173 9.69 -0.38 12.27
C VAL A 173 10.23 -0.85 13.60
N LEU A 174 11.50 -1.26 13.62
CA LEU A 174 12.10 -1.91 14.79
C LEU A 174 12.94 -0.96 15.64
N GLY A 175 12.88 0.35 15.36
CA GLY A 175 13.65 1.36 16.08
C GLY A 175 15.14 1.10 16.00
N GLY A 176 15.63 0.61 14.85
CA GLY A 176 17.02 0.22 14.62
C GLY A 176 17.98 1.32 15.04
N THR A 177 18.48 1.18 16.27
CA THR A 177 19.43 2.02 17.00
C THR A 177 19.56 3.43 16.42
N ASP A 178 18.79 4.37 16.97
CA ASP A 178 19.30 5.72 16.99
C ASP A 178 20.66 5.67 17.71
N LEU A 179 21.72 6.05 17.00
CA LEU A 179 23.02 6.34 17.63
C LEU A 179 22.93 7.58 18.52
N ARG A 180 21.76 8.20 18.69
CA ARG A 180 21.51 9.28 19.64
C ARG A 180 20.93 8.69 20.91
N GLY A 181 21.73 8.79 21.96
CA GLY A 181 21.47 8.13 23.23
C GLY A 181 20.23 8.61 23.96
N ASN A 182 19.70 7.68 24.76
CA ASN A 182 19.02 7.91 26.04
C ASN A 182 17.83 8.88 26.05
N ASP A 183 17.08 8.99 24.96
CA ASP A 183 15.85 9.76 24.97
C ASP A 183 14.72 8.96 25.64
N THR A 184 14.06 9.59 26.60
CA THR A 184 12.95 8.99 27.32
C THR A 184 11.68 8.99 26.47
N THR A 185 10.76 8.05 26.72
CA THR A 185 9.45 8.00 26.02
C THR A 185 8.67 9.31 26.08
N GLU A 186 8.91 10.13 27.11
CA GLU A 186 8.26 11.43 27.26
C GLU A 186 8.89 12.50 26.37
N GLU A 187 10.22 12.51 26.22
CA GLU A 187 10.93 13.40 25.29
C GLU A 187 10.57 13.08 23.83
N HIS A 188 10.35 11.81 23.50
CA HIS A 188 9.80 11.38 22.21
C HIS A 188 8.38 11.90 21.96
N ARG A 189 7.47 11.79 22.95
CA ARG A 189 6.10 12.31 22.83
C ARG A 189 6.06 13.82 22.63
N ILE A 190 6.93 14.54 23.33
CA ILE A 190 7.06 16.00 23.19
C ILE A 190 7.49 16.35 21.77
N ARG A 191 8.50 15.67 21.21
CA ARG A 191 8.93 15.91 19.82
C ARG A 191 7.86 15.63 18.78
N ALA A 192 7.14 14.51 18.91
CA ALA A 192 6.02 14.20 18.02
C ALA A 192 4.92 15.27 18.08
N LEU A 193 4.62 15.77 19.28
CA LEU A 193 3.63 16.82 19.50
C LEU A 193 4.10 18.17 18.93
N GLU A 194 5.37 18.53 19.12
CA GLU A 194 5.97 19.75 18.58
C GLU A 194 6.00 19.74 17.05
N ALA A 195 6.35 18.61 16.45
CA ALA A 195 6.33 18.42 15.00
C ALA A 195 4.89 18.54 14.44
N ALA A 196 3.89 17.94 15.09
CA ALA A 196 2.49 18.10 14.73
C ALA A 196 2.00 19.57 14.88
N THR A 197 2.42 20.24 15.95
CA THR A 197 2.00 21.62 16.26
C THR A 197 2.66 22.66 15.36
N ALA A 198 3.92 22.45 14.94
CA ALA A 198 4.58 23.27 13.95
C ALA A 198 3.87 23.18 12.58
N ARG A 199 3.36 22.00 12.23
CA ARG A 199 2.65 21.75 10.97
C ARG A 199 1.26 22.38 10.92
N LEU A 200 0.51 22.38 12.03
CA LEU A 200 -0.77 23.12 12.12
C LEU A 200 -0.61 24.63 11.91
N ARG A 201 0.61 25.17 12.08
CA ARG A 201 0.91 26.58 11.81
C ARG A 201 1.29 26.87 10.36
N ASN A 202 1.55 25.84 9.55
CA ASN A 202 1.81 25.99 8.11
C ASN A 202 0.52 25.77 7.31
N GLU A 203 -0.11 26.87 6.90
CA GLU A 203 -1.33 26.90 6.06
C GLU A 203 -1.11 26.38 4.61
N GLU A 204 0.06 25.86 4.26
CA GLU A 204 0.40 25.42 2.90
C GLU A 204 -0.14 24.03 2.50
N LEU A 205 -0.61 23.22 3.46
CA LEU A 205 -1.13 21.87 3.21
C LEU A 205 -2.37 21.85 2.29
N GLU A 206 -3.17 22.92 2.28
CA GLU A 206 -4.36 23.01 1.41
C GLU A 206 -4.00 23.18 -0.08
N ARG A 207 -2.81 23.69 -0.41
CA ARG A 207 -2.41 23.93 -1.80
C ARG A 207 -1.73 22.73 -2.46
N SER A 208 -1.12 21.85 -1.67
CA SER A 208 -0.44 20.62 -2.14
C SER A 208 -1.40 19.45 -2.37
N CYS A 209 -2.53 19.44 -1.66
CA CYS A 209 -3.63 18.54 -1.97
C CYS A 209 -4.26 18.97 -3.30
N GLY A 210 -3.70 18.53 -4.44
CA GLY A 210 -4.12 18.86 -5.80
C GLY A 210 -5.56 18.48 -6.16
N THR A 211 -6.54 19.03 -5.44
CA THR A 211 -7.95 19.09 -5.81
C THR A 211 -8.17 20.35 -6.63
N SER A 212 -7.40 20.51 -7.71
CA SER A 212 -7.77 21.47 -8.74
C SER A 212 -8.97 20.88 -9.47
N GLY A 213 -10.18 21.29 -9.05
CA GLY A 213 -11.39 21.04 -9.82
C GLY A 213 -11.22 21.54 -11.26
N PRO A 214 -12.01 21.02 -12.23
CA PRO A 214 -11.86 21.39 -13.63
C PRO A 214 -11.95 22.91 -13.81
N GLN A 215 -10.89 23.51 -14.36
CA GLN A 215 -10.90 24.92 -14.74
C GLN A 215 -11.98 25.12 -15.81
N LYS A 216 -12.95 25.99 -15.51
CA LYS A 216 -13.87 26.51 -16.53
C LYS A 216 -13.04 27.21 -17.60
N GLN A 217 -12.94 26.62 -18.78
CA GLN A 217 -12.56 27.36 -19.97
C GLN A 217 -13.70 28.32 -20.29
N SER A 218 -13.45 29.61 -20.11
CA SER A 218 -14.26 30.67 -20.69
C SER A 218 -13.88 30.79 -22.16
N GLY A 219 -14.78 30.35 -23.04
CA GLY A 219 -14.74 30.54 -24.49
C GLY A 219 -16.15 30.38 -25.03
#